data_AF-A0A370EP84-F1
#
_entry.id   AF-A0A370EP84-F1
#
_cell.length_a   1.000
_cell.length_b   1.000
_cell.length_c   1.000
_cell.angle_alpha   90.00
_cell.angle_beta   90.00
_cell.angle_gamma   90.00
#
_symmetry.space_group_name_H-M   'P 1'
#
loop_
_entity.id
_entity.type
_entity.pdbx_description
1 polymer ?
#
loop_
_entity_poly.entity_id
_entity_poly.type
_entity_poly.pdbx_seq_one_letter_code
_entity_poly.pdbx_strand_id
1 'polypeptide(L)'
;MKNYIRLLLLLASANFYAHNLDNCGLDNNPALTDDEAAFLNAWFGEDENDGFDFKGKKVLIVNGADGLKFESKADYFKDIKQRLEQTGMPVASTPIPLTEMEKIQSGGYDAVITHWVDEPMTKEKKRNIIGRLAAGFWGSLS
;
A
#
# COMPACT_ATOMS: atom_id res chain seq x y z
N MET A 1 25.07 -2.19 24.85
CA MET A 1 23.77 -1.57 25.23
C MET A 1 22.98 -1.01 24.05
N LYS A 2 23.60 -0.35 23.04
CA LYS A 2 22.88 0.19 21.86
C LYS A 2 22.11 -0.86 21.02
N ASN A 3 22.63 -2.08 20.87
CA ASN A 3 22.00 -3.09 20.01
C ASN A 3 20.77 -3.75 20.65
N TYR A 4 20.72 -3.84 21.98
CA TYR A 4 19.56 -4.39 22.70
C TYR A 4 18.36 -3.43 22.67
N ILE A 5 18.60 -2.12 22.65
CA ILE A 5 17.54 -1.10 22.50
C ILE A 5 16.93 -1.16 21.09
N ARG A 6 17.74 -1.37 20.05
CA ARG A 6 17.24 -1.58 18.68
C ARG A 6 16.43 -2.88 18.57
N LEU A 7 16.89 -3.95 19.20
CA LEU A 7 16.16 -5.22 19.25
C LEU A 7 14.84 -5.09 20.03
N LEU A 8 14.82 -4.34 21.13
CA LEU A 8 13.62 -4.01 21.90
C LEU A 8 12.64 -3.12 21.12
N LEU A 9 13.11 -2.15 20.34
CA LEU A 9 12.27 -1.33 19.46
C LEU A 9 11.66 -2.15 18.31
N LEU A 10 12.41 -3.09 17.75
CA LEU A 10 11.91 -4.05 16.74
C LEU A 10 10.84 -5.00 17.30
N LEU A 11 10.99 -5.46 18.55
CA LEU A 11 9.99 -6.32 19.21
C LEU A 11 8.76 -5.53 19.70
N ALA A 12 8.93 -4.24 20.04
CA ALA A 12 7.84 -3.36 20.42
C ALA A 12 6.97 -2.96 19.21
N SER A 13 7.58 -2.73 18.05
CA SER A 13 6.83 -2.43 16.82
C SER A 13 6.03 -3.63 16.32
N ALA A 14 6.57 -4.86 16.45
CA ALA A 14 5.87 -6.11 16.11
C ALA A 14 4.46 -6.22 16.74
N ASN A 15 4.32 -5.83 18.02
CA ASN A 15 3.02 -5.87 18.72
C ASN A 15 2.07 -4.73 18.29
N PHE A 16 2.61 -3.60 17.83
CA PHE A 16 1.80 -2.49 17.32
C PHE A 16 1.25 -2.78 15.92
N TYR A 17 2.03 -3.45 15.07
CA TYR A 17 1.56 -3.88 13.74
C TYR A 17 0.39 -4.86 13.84
N ALA A 18 0.42 -5.79 14.80
CA ALA A 18 -0.61 -6.82 14.93
C ALA A 18 -1.99 -6.25 15.30
N HIS A 19 -2.06 -5.26 16.21
CA HIS A 19 -3.34 -4.73 16.69
C HIS A 19 -4.08 -3.87 15.65
N ASN A 20 -3.35 -3.05 14.88
CA ASN A 20 -3.97 -2.24 13.82
C ASN A 20 -4.34 -3.08 12.58
N LEU A 21 -3.60 -4.15 12.31
CA LEU A 21 -3.81 -4.95 11.12
C LEU A 21 -5.19 -5.65 11.14
N ASP A 22 -5.68 -6.10 12.29
CA ASP A 22 -7.00 -6.74 12.41
C ASP A 22 -8.14 -5.84 11.88
N ASN A 23 -8.02 -4.53 12.07
CA ASN A 23 -8.99 -3.53 11.60
C ASN A 23 -8.78 -3.09 10.14
N CYS A 24 -7.75 -3.58 9.45
CA CYS A 24 -7.45 -3.23 8.08
C CYS A 24 -8.13 -4.16 7.05
N GLY A 25 -8.57 -3.60 5.92
CA GLY A 25 -9.12 -4.37 4.80
C GLY A 25 -10.51 -4.93 5.05
N LEU A 26 -11.31 -4.27 5.88
CA LEU A 26 -12.69 -4.67 6.18
C LEU A 26 -13.66 -4.37 5.01
N ASP A 27 -13.26 -3.48 4.10
CA ASP A 27 -13.99 -3.15 2.89
C ASP A 27 -13.05 -2.92 1.70
N ASN A 28 -13.67 -2.67 0.53
CA ASN A 28 -12.97 -2.31 -0.70
C ASN A 28 -13.12 -0.82 -1.04
N ASN A 29 -13.46 0.01 -0.07
CA ASN A 29 -13.49 1.45 -0.28
C ASN A 29 -12.04 1.94 -0.48
N PRO A 30 -11.74 2.61 -1.60
CA PRO A 30 -10.38 3.11 -1.83
C PRO A 30 -9.94 4.20 -0.83
N ALA A 31 -10.87 4.84 -0.12
CA ALA A 31 -10.53 5.72 1.00
C ALA A 31 -10.06 4.89 2.20
N LEU A 32 -8.91 5.26 2.74
CA LEU A 32 -8.35 4.61 3.92
C LEU A 32 -9.09 5.04 5.18
N THR A 33 -9.34 4.07 6.07
CA THR A 33 -9.75 4.36 7.44
C THR A 33 -8.57 4.90 8.25
N ASP A 34 -8.84 5.48 9.43
CA ASP A 34 -7.77 5.94 10.32
C ASP A 34 -6.84 4.80 10.75
N ASP A 35 -7.39 3.60 11.00
CA ASP A 35 -6.62 2.41 11.36
C ASP A 35 -5.74 1.93 10.19
N GLU A 36 -6.28 1.90 8.97
CA GLU A 36 -5.52 1.53 7.76
C GLU A 36 -4.41 2.55 7.46
N ALA A 37 -4.71 3.84 7.60
CA ALA A 37 -3.70 4.88 7.41
C ALA A 37 -2.60 4.82 8.47
N ALA A 38 -2.97 4.61 9.74
CA ALA A 38 -2.01 4.42 10.83
C ALA A 38 -1.12 3.18 10.60
N PHE A 39 -1.72 2.08 10.15
CA PHE A 39 -0.98 0.89 9.78
C PHE A 39 0.00 1.17 8.63
N LEU A 40 -0.45 1.74 7.50
CA LEU A 40 0.41 1.98 6.32
C LEU A 40 1.53 2.98 6.61
N ASN A 41 1.25 4.04 7.36
CA ASN A 41 2.26 5.00 7.82
C ASN A 41 3.35 4.30 8.65
N ALA A 42 2.95 3.39 9.56
CA ALA A 42 3.90 2.62 10.34
C ALA A 42 4.62 1.55 9.50
N TRP A 43 3.92 0.94 8.54
CA TRP A 43 4.39 -0.18 7.72
C TRP A 43 5.55 0.22 6.80
N PHE A 44 5.40 1.34 6.08
CA PHE A 44 6.45 1.88 5.22
C PHE A 44 7.44 2.76 5.98
N GLY A 45 7.08 3.23 7.18
CA GLY A 45 7.93 4.11 7.98
C GLY A 45 8.13 5.50 7.37
N GLU A 46 8.80 6.39 8.10
CA GLU A 46 9.01 7.78 7.66
C GLU A 46 9.99 7.89 6.46
N ASP A 47 10.98 6.99 6.40
CA ASP A 47 12.05 7.03 5.39
C ASP A 47 11.62 6.46 4.03
N GLU A 48 10.76 5.44 3.97
CA GLU A 48 10.33 4.84 2.68
C GLU A 48 9.08 5.51 2.08
N ASN A 49 8.39 6.35 2.86
CA ASN A 49 7.21 7.08 2.41
C ASN A 49 7.54 8.42 1.71
N ASP A 50 8.81 8.84 1.64
CA ASP A 50 9.20 10.20 1.22
C ASP A 50 8.39 11.30 1.96
N GLY A 51 7.99 11.04 3.21
CA GLY A 51 7.12 11.92 4.00
C GLY A 51 5.64 11.94 3.59
N PHE A 52 5.18 11.00 2.77
CA PHE A 52 3.77 10.83 2.43
C PHE A 52 2.97 10.30 3.63
N ASP A 53 1.94 11.05 4.03
CA ASP A 53 1.00 10.66 5.08
C ASP A 53 -0.28 10.07 4.47
N PHE A 54 -0.60 8.83 4.84
CA PHE A 54 -1.79 8.09 4.42
C PHE A 54 -3.09 8.58 5.06
N LYS A 55 -3.05 9.47 6.06
CA LYS A 55 -4.25 9.93 6.76
C LYS A 55 -5.22 10.65 5.83
N GLY A 56 -6.46 10.16 5.79
CA GLY A 56 -7.52 10.70 4.95
C GLY A 56 -7.27 10.57 3.44
N LYS A 57 -6.37 9.66 3.04
CA LYS A 57 -5.99 9.45 1.64
C LYS A 57 -6.80 8.33 0.98
N LYS A 58 -6.92 8.44 -0.33
CA LYS A 58 -7.48 7.42 -1.20
C LYS A 58 -6.34 6.71 -1.94
N VAL A 59 -6.27 5.39 -1.86
CA VAL A 59 -5.18 4.61 -2.46
C VAL A 59 -5.68 3.58 -3.46
N LEU A 60 -4.92 3.42 -4.54
CA LEU A 60 -5.11 2.35 -5.51
C LEU A 60 -4.09 1.27 -5.22
N ILE A 61 -4.50 0.01 -5.24
CA ILE A 61 -3.58 -1.12 -5.06
C ILE A 61 -3.43 -1.84 -6.40
N VAL A 62 -2.18 -2.06 -6.79
CA VAL A 62 -1.83 -2.80 -8.00
C VAL A 62 -0.90 -3.94 -7.68
N ASN A 63 -1.11 -5.08 -8.34
CA ASN A 63 -0.31 -6.28 -8.17
C ASN A 63 0.11 -6.91 -9.51
N GLY A 64 0.80 -8.04 -9.42
CA GLY A 64 1.34 -8.79 -10.55
C GLY A 64 2.75 -8.33 -10.93
N ALA A 65 3.50 -9.19 -11.61
CA ALA A 65 4.90 -8.95 -11.94
C ALA A 65 5.13 -7.60 -12.67
N ASP A 66 4.18 -7.17 -13.49
CA ASP A 66 4.22 -5.92 -14.26
C ASP A 66 3.64 -4.70 -13.50
N GLY A 67 2.94 -4.93 -12.38
CA GLY A 67 2.29 -3.90 -11.58
C GLY A 67 1.07 -3.25 -12.23
N LEU A 68 0.39 -3.93 -13.16
CA LEU A 68 -0.74 -3.38 -13.91
C LEU A 68 -2.10 -3.96 -13.51
N LYS A 69 -2.14 -5.03 -12.71
CA LYS A 69 -3.41 -5.62 -12.29
C LYS A 69 -3.93 -4.90 -11.06
N PHE A 70 -5.21 -4.53 -11.06
CA PHE A 70 -5.81 -3.91 -9.88
C PHE A 70 -6.15 -4.97 -8.84
N GLU A 71 -5.89 -4.62 -7.59
CA GLU A 71 -6.16 -5.45 -6.44
C GLU A 71 -7.12 -4.72 -5.50
N SER A 72 -7.96 -5.49 -4.82
CA SER A 72 -8.88 -4.94 -3.85
C SER A 72 -8.16 -4.63 -2.54
N LYS A 73 -8.61 -3.61 -1.82
CA LYS A 73 -8.04 -3.23 -0.51
C LYS A 73 -8.12 -4.39 0.48
N ALA A 74 -9.24 -5.12 0.48
CA ALA A 74 -9.42 -6.28 1.35
C ALA A 74 -8.43 -7.42 1.01
N ASP A 75 -8.19 -7.71 -0.27
CA ASP A 75 -7.26 -8.77 -0.68
C ASP A 75 -5.82 -8.42 -0.30
N TYR A 76 -5.42 -7.17 -0.49
CA TYR A 76 -4.10 -6.66 -0.09
C TYR A 76 -3.82 -6.88 1.41
N PHE A 77 -4.70 -6.38 2.28
CA PHE A 77 -4.52 -6.52 3.73
C PHE A 77 -4.65 -7.96 4.19
N LYS A 78 -5.48 -8.77 3.53
CA LYS A 78 -5.57 -10.21 3.80
C LYS A 78 -4.26 -10.92 3.49
N ASP A 79 -3.60 -10.59 2.38
CA ASP A 79 -2.30 -11.18 2.04
C ASP A 79 -1.21 -10.77 3.03
N ILE A 80 -1.19 -9.50 3.45
CA ILE A 80 -0.30 -9.04 4.52
C ILE A 80 -0.48 -9.87 5.80
N LYS A 81 -1.73 -10.05 6.26
CA LYS A 81 -2.07 -10.87 7.44
C LYS A 81 -1.52 -12.28 7.29
N GLN A 82 -1.86 -12.95 6.19
CA GLN A 82 -1.45 -14.34 5.95
C GLN A 82 0.07 -14.50 5.88
N ARG A 83 0.77 -13.57 5.21
CA ARG A 83 2.23 -13.59 5.09
C ARG A 83 2.90 -13.44 6.45
N LEU A 84 2.45 -12.48 7.25
CA LEU A 84 2.99 -12.23 8.57
C LEU A 84 2.76 -13.41 9.51
N GLU A 85 1.57 -14.02 9.49
CA GLU A 85 1.26 -15.23 10.27
C GLU A 85 2.12 -16.43 9.87
N GLN A 86 2.33 -16.64 8.56
CA GLN A 86 3.04 -17.81 8.05
C GLN A 86 4.56 -17.70 8.13
N THR A 87 5.10 -16.49 7.91
CA THR A 87 6.54 -16.29 7.70
C THR A 87 7.17 -15.29 8.65
N GLY A 88 6.36 -14.44 9.31
CA GLY A 88 6.85 -13.31 10.09
C GLY A 88 7.54 -12.23 9.26
N MET A 89 7.52 -12.33 7.92
CA MET A 89 8.20 -11.41 7.01
C MET A 89 7.20 -10.48 6.31
N PRO A 90 7.59 -9.23 6.03
CA PRO A 90 6.75 -8.29 5.33
C PRO A 90 6.53 -8.69 3.86
N VAL A 91 5.42 -8.23 3.28
CA VAL A 91 5.17 -8.30 1.84
C VAL A 91 5.95 -7.21 1.11
N ALA A 92 6.38 -7.49 -0.12
CA ALA A 92 6.99 -6.48 -0.97
C ALA A 92 5.90 -5.50 -1.42
N SER A 93 5.95 -4.28 -0.90
CA SER A 93 5.06 -3.20 -1.31
C SER A 93 5.79 -1.87 -1.38
N THR A 94 5.34 -0.98 -2.24
CA THR A 94 5.93 0.37 -2.37
C THR A 94 4.84 1.40 -2.61
N PRO A 95 4.82 2.49 -1.84
CA PRO A 95 3.88 3.57 -2.03
C PRO A 95 4.42 4.56 -3.05
N ILE A 96 3.55 5.02 -3.94
CA ILE A 96 3.88 5.91 -5.04
C ILE A 96 2.88 7.07 -5.03
N PRO A 97 3.24 8.20 -4.39
CA PRO A 97 2.40 9.38 -4.36
C PRO A 97 2.06 9.87 -5.77
N LEU A 98 0.81 10.25 -5.96
CA LEU A 98 0.35 10.88 -7.19
C LEU A 98 0.52 12.40 -7.09
N THR A 99 0.87 13.02 -8.21
CA THR A 99 0.81 14.49 -8.32
C THR A 99 -0.65 14.96 -8.32
N GLU A 100 -0.89 16.24 -8.02
CA GLU A 100 -2.25 16.81 -8.06
C GLU A 100 -2.96 16.57 -9.40
N MET A 101 -2.23 16.66 -10.52
CA MET A 101 -2.79 16.38 -11.84
C MET A 101 -3.19 14.90 -12.01
N GLU A 102 -2.37 13.98 -11.52
CA GLU A 102 -2.63 12.54 -11.56
C GLU A 102 -3.77 12.15 -10.62
N LYS A 103 -3.88 12.82 -9.47
CA LYS A 103 -5.00 12.68 -8.54
C LYS A 103 -6.32 13.09 -9.19
N ILE A 104 -6.36 14.23 -9.87
CA ILE A 104 -7.55 14.67 -10.60
C ILE A 104 -7.93 13.65 -11.68
N GLN A 105 -6.96 13.21 -12.48
CA GLN A 105 -7.18 12.26 -13.59
C GLN A 105 -7.65 10.89 -13.12
N SER A 106 -7.13 10.41 -11.98
CA SER A 106 -7.49 9.09 -11.43
C SER A 106 -8.86 9.06 -10.74
N GLY A 107 -9.57 10.19 -10.65
CA GLY A 107 -10.82 10.26 -9.88
C GLY A 107 -10.58 10.38 -8.37
N GLY A 108 -9.52 11.11 -8.00
CA GLY A 108 -9.23 11.54 -6.64
C GLY A 108 -8.32 10.62 -5.83
N TYR A 109 -7.56 9.72 -6.46
CA TYR A 109 -6.58 8.89 -5.73
C TYR A 109 -5.34 9.70 -5.39
N ASP A 110 -4.84 9.53 -4.17
CA ASP A 110 -3.66 10.22 -3.66
C ASP A 110 -2.36 9.44 -3.90
N ALA A 111 -2.44 8.11 -3.96
CA ALA A 111 -1.27 7.25 -4.18
C ALA A 111 -1.64 5.93 -4.86
N VAL A 112 -0.64 5.31 -5.47
CA VAL A 112 -0.66 3.91 -5.92
C VAL A 112 0.25 3.11 -4.98
N ILE A 113 -0.23 1.97 -4.50
CA ILE A 113 0.56 0.99 -3.75
C ILE A 113 0.80 -0.18 -4.68
N THR A 114 2.07 -0.48 -4.96
CA THR A 114 2.45 -1.71 -5.67
C THR A 114 2.56 -2.85 -4.66
N HIS A 115 2.08 -4.05 -5.03
CA HIS A 115 2.10 -5.26 -4.22
C HIS A 115 2.57 -6.47 -5.04
N TRP A 116 3.63 -7.17 -4.59
CA TRP A 116 4.24 -8.28 -5.36
C TRP A 116 4.57 -7.92 -6.81
N VAL A 117 5.14 -6.73 -6.99
CA VAL A 117 5.56 -6.24 -8.31
C VAL A 117 7.06 -6.43 -8.44
N ASP A 118 7.48 -7.15 -9.48
CA ASP A 118 8.90 -7.42 -9.77
C ASP A 118 9.52 -6.25 -10.56
N GLU A 119 8.76 -5.66 -11.47
CA GLU A 119 9.23 -4.57 -12.32
C GLU A 119 8.98 -3.20 -11.69
N PRO A 120 9.96 -2.29 -11.66
CA PRO A 120 9.77 -0.97 -11.08
C PRO A 120 8.65 -0.19 -11.79
N MET A 121 7.90 0.59 -11.01
CA MET A 121 6.87 1.46 -11.56
C MET A 121 7.49 2.59 -12.39
N THR A 122 7.31 2.52 -13.71
CA THR A 122 7.75 3.58 -14.62
C THR A 122 6.69 4.68 -14.74
N LYS A 123 7.10 5.86 -15.23
CA LYS A 123 6.16 6.96 -15.53
C LYS A 123 5.09 6.54 -16.54
N GLU A 124 5.44 5.67 -17.48
CA GLU A 124 4.51 5.15 -18.48
C GLU A 124 3.49 4.19 -17.87
N LYS A 125 3.93 3.24 -17.05
CA LYS A 125 3.03 2.32 -16.32
C LYS A 125 2.06 3.08 -15.43
N LYS A 126 2.57 4.06 -14.67
CA LYS A 126 1.73 4.95 -13.84
C LYS A 126 0.69 5.68 -14.67
N ARG A 127 1.08 6.24 -15.83
CA ARG A 127 0.13 6.89 -16.75
C ARG A 127 -0.92 5.93 -17.31
N ASN A 128 -0.53 4.70 -17.66
CA ASN A 128 -1.44 3.66 -18.15
C ASN A 128 -2.49 3.31 -17.07
N ILE A 129 -2.05 3.08 -15.84
CA ILE A 129 -2.92 2.82 -14.68
C ILE A 129 -3.94 3.94 -14.49
N ILE A 130 -3.48 5.20 -14.45
CA ILE A 130 -4.35 6.37 -14.28
C ILE A 130 -5.33 6.49 -15.46
N GLY A 131 -4.86 6.26 -16.69
CA GLY A 131 -5.71 6.30 -17.88
C GLY A 131 -6.81 5.23 -17.85
N ARG A 132 -6.50 4.03 -17.37
CA ARG A 132 -7.48 2.93 -17.19
C ARG A 132 -8.51 3.26 -16.12
N LEU A 133 -8.08 3.83 -15.00
CA LEU A 133 -8.99 4.33 -13.96
C LEU A 133 -9.95 5.39 -14.50
N ALA A 134 -9.43 6.38 -15.22
CA ALA A 134 -10.22 7.45 -15.83
C ALA A 134 -11.26 6.93 -16.83
N ALA A 135 -10.93 5.85 -17.54
CA ALA A 135 -11.82 5.17 -18.49
C ALA A 135 -12.77 4.15 -17.83
N GLY A 136 -12.67 3.93 -16.51
CA GLY A 136 -13.48 2.95 -15.78
C GLY A 136 -13.11 1.49 -16.03
N PHE A 137 -11.91 1.21 -16.55
CA PHE A 137 -11.42 -0.14 -16.80
C PHE A 137 -10.71 -0.71 -15.57
N TRP A 138 -11.34 -1.69 -14.91
CA TRP A 138 -10.81 -2.29 -13.67
C TRP A 138 -10.13 -3.66 -13.84
N GLY A 139 -10.16 -4.26 -15.04
CA GLY A 139 -9.54 -5.57 -15.32
C GLY A 139 -8.11 -5.48 -15.87
N SER A 140 -7.35 -6.58 -15.82
CA SER A 140 -6.01 -6.69 -16.44
C SER A 140 -6.09 -6.71 -17.97
N LEU A 141 -5.13 -6.09 -18.66
CA LEU A 141 -4.94 -6.30 -20.10
C LEU A 141 -4.32 -7.69 -20.27
N SER A 142 -5.04 -8.59 -20.94
CA SER A 142 -4.59 -9.93 -21.32
C SER A 142 -3.51 -9.89 -22.39
#